data_AF-A0A7S1JIK2-F1
#
_entry.id   AF-A0A7S1JIK2-F1
#
_cell.length_a   1.000
_cell.length_b   1.000
_cell.length_c   1.000
_cell.angle_alpha   90.00
_cell.angle_beta   90.00
_cell.angle_gamma   90.00
#
_symmetry.space_group_name_H-M   'P 1'
#
loop_
_entity.id
_entity.type
_entity.pdbx_description
1 polymer ?
#
loop_
_entity_poly.entity_id
_entity_poly.type
_entity_poly.pdbx_seq_one_letter_code
_entity_poly.pdbx_strand_id
1 'polypeptide(L)'
;KISQATVVALRQLSSDGLLILFATGRSRPAVDHIVKQLGLAVPLPAICYNGSNGVFFPPTGSEEAIADLFTDPVPNNCVDLVLKLAKDFGWVVQYYIGEEIYAACETELHFEHCRRYANLTSAKQIFVADYADARSRGLPYKLLILGPDPDEIVAAAERDFPPGVMHIIRGDGFFAEF
;
A
#
# COMPACT_ATOMS: atom_id res chain seq x y z
N LYS A 1 -2.58 9.33 -12.70
CA LYS A 1 -3.30 9.59 -13.97
C LYS A 1 -2.57 8.86 -15.08
N ILE A 2 -3.31 8.20 -15.97
CA ILE A 2 -2.74 7.54 -17.15
C ILE A 2 -3.02 8.41 -18.40
N SER A 3 -2.08 8.44 -19.34
CA SER A 3 -2.24 9.26 -20.55
C SER A 3 -3.24 8.62 -21.53
N GLN A 4 -3.88 9.44 -22.37
CA GLN A 4 -4.81 8.92 -23.38
C GLN A 4 -4.11 8.01 -24.39
N ALA A 5 -2.87 8.33 -24.77
CA ALA A 5 -2.05 7.49 -25.65
C ALA A 5 -1.83 6.09 -25.05
N THR A 6 -1.55 6.03 -23.74
CA THR A 6 -1.39 4.75 -23.02
C THR A 6 -2.69 3.95 -22.98
N VAL A 7 -3.83 4.60 -22.72
CA VAL A 7 -5.15 3.92 -22.72
C VAL A 7 -5.44 3.29 -24.09
N VAL A 8 -5.23 4.04 -25.17
CA VAL A 8 -5.44 3.53 -26.54
C VAL A 8 -4.53 2.35 -26.83
N ALA A 9 -3.24 2.45 -26.50
CA ALA A 9 -2.28 1.37 -26.72
C ALA A 9 -2.65 0.09 -25.94
N LEU A 10 -2.99 0.22 -24.65
CA LEU A 10 -3.37 -0.93 -23.83
C LEU A 10 -4.67 -1.58 -24.31
N ARG A 11 -5.66 -0.80 -24.76
CA ARG A 11 -6.88 -1.36 -25.37
C ARG A 11 -6.58 -2.17 -26.63
N GLN A 12 -5.71 -1.65 -27.50
CA GLN A 12 -5.32 -2.36 -28.73
C GLN A 12 -4.59 -3.66 -28.41
N LEU A 13 -3.60 -3.62 -27.50
CA LEU A 13 -2.88 -4.83 -27.08
C LEU A 13 -3.84 -5.88 -26.49
N SER A 14 -4.81 -5.45 -25.69
CA SER A 14 -5.83 -6.34 -25.15
C SER A 14 -6.72 -6.95 -26.25
N SER A 15 -7.13 -6.18 -27.26
CA SER A 15 -7.93 -6.70 -28.38
C SER A 15 -7.14 -7.66 -29.27
N ASP A 16 -5.82 -7.51 -29.31
CA ASP A 16 -4.90 -8.40 -30.02
C ASP A 16 -4.62 -9.70 -29.23
N GLY A 17 -5.26 -9.88 -28.07
CA GLY A 17 -5.16 -11.09 -27.25
C GLY A 17 -3.97 -11.10 -26.29
N LEU A 18 -3.25 -9.98 -26.12
CA LEU A 18 -2.19 -9.90 -25.13
C LEU A 18 -2.76 -9.74 -23.72
N LEU A 19 -2.24 -10.54 -22.79
CA LEU A 19 -2.53 -10.39 -21.37
C LEU A 19 -1.82 -9.14 -20.84
N ILE A 20 -2.59 -8.26 -20.22
CA ILE A 20 -2.09 -7.07 -19.54
C ILE A 20 -2.17 -7.32 -18.05
N LEU A 21 -1.09 -7.01 -17.32
CA LEU A 21 -1.05 -7.05 -15.87
C LEU A 21 -0.69 -5.67 -15.33
N PHE A 22 -1.40 -5.23 -14.29
CA PHE A 22 -1.15 -3.97 -13.61
C PHE A 22 -0.41 -4.20 -12.29
N ALA A 23 0.77 -3.61 -12.08
CA ALA A 23 1.54 -3.80 -10.84
C ALA A 23 1.81 -2.45 -10.14
N THR A 24 1.53 -2.36 -8.84
CA THR A 24 1.64 -1.11 -8.09
C THR A 24 1.89 -1.31 -6.59
N GLY A 25 2.52 -0.32 -5.96
CA GLY A 25 2.58 -0.18 -4.50
C GLY A 25 1.31 0.36 -3.83
N ARG A 26 0.31 0.73 -4.63
CA ARG A 26 -0.96 1.30 -4.17
C ARG A 26 -1.95 0.22 -3.75
N SER A 27 -2.91 0.62 -2.92
CA SER A 27 -4.06 -0.20 -2.55
C SER A 27 -5.03 -0.39 -3.72
N ARG A 28 -5.89 -1.41 -3.65
CA ARG A 28 -6.91 -1.67 -4.68
C ARG A 28 -7.82 -0.44 -4.92
N PRO A 29 -8.38 0.23 -3.88
CA PRO A 29 -9.24 1.39 -4.09
C PRO A 29 -8.52 2.56 -4.76
N ALA A 30 -7.22 2.73 -4.49
CA ALA A 30 -6.44 3.81 -5.06
C ALA A 30 -6.20 3.68 -6.57
N VAL A 31 -6.41 2.50 -7.14
CA VAL A 31 -6.20 2.24 -8.58
C VAL A 31 -7.45 1.85 -9.34
N ASP A 32 -8.57 1.59 -8.66
CA ASP A 32 -9.87 1.28 -9.27
C ASP A 32 -10.27 2.30 -10.36
N HIS A 33 -10.11 3.60 -10.11
CA HIS A 33 -10.41 4.63 -11.10
C HIS A 33 -9.52 4.55 -12.36
N ILE A 34 -8.27 4.11 -12.23
CA ILE A 34 -7.34 3.91 -13.35
C ILE A 34 -7.79 2.70 -14.16
N VAL A 35 -8.14 1.61 -13.49
CA VAL A 35 -8.63 0.39 -14.15
C VAL A 35 -9.92 0.68 -14.94
N LYS A 36 -10.87 1.40 -14.34
CA LYS A 36 -12.08 1.86 -15.03
C LYS A 36 -11.77 2.75 -16.23
N GLN A 37 -10.76 3.62 -16.13
CA GLN A 37 -10.32 4.46 -17.25
C GLN A 37 -9.74 3.62 -18.41
N LEU A 38 -9.05 2.51 -18.11
CA LEU A 38 -8.53 1.60 -19.14
C LEU A 38 -9.63 0.99 -20.00
N GLY A 39 -10.84 0.77 -19.48
CA GLY A 39 -11.99 0.37 -20.29
C GLY A 39 -11.80 -0.99 -20.97
N LEU A 40 -11.11 -1.94 -20.32
CA LEU A 40 -10.83 -3.25 -20.92
C LEU A 40 -12.07 -4.15 -20.86
N ALA A 41 -12.31 -4.90 -21.94
CA ALA A 41 -13.43 -5.82 -22.07
C ALA A 41 -13.17 -7.20 -21.42
N VAL A 42 -11.95 -7.41 -20.92
CA VAL A 42 -11.52 -8.63 -20.23
C VAL A 42 -11.12 -8.29 -18.79
N PRO A 43 -11.15 -9.27 -17.86
CA PRO A 43 -10.65 -9.06 -16.51
C PRO A 43 -9.19 -8.62 -16.53
N LEU A 44 -8.83 -7.66 -15.67
CA LEU A 44 -7.46 -7.16 -15.55
C LEU A 44 -6.82 -7.75 -14.29
N PRO A 45 -5.84 -8.66 -14.41
CA PRO A 45 -5.03 -9.05 -13.26
C PRO A 45 -4.23 -7.85 -12.76
N ALA A 46 -4.17 -7.70 -11.45
CA ALA A 46 -3.41 -6.66 -10.80
C ALA A 46 -2.66 -7.18 -9.56
N ILE A 47 -1.48 -6.61 -9.34
CA ILE A 47 -0.67 -6.76 -8.13
C ILE A 47 -0.68 -5.42 -7.41
N CYS A 48 -1.18 -5.43 -6.18
CA CYS A 48 -1.30 -4.26 -5.31
C CYS A 48 -0.35 -4.37 -4.11
N TYR A 49 -0.20 -3.27 -3.36
CA TYR A 49 0.58 -3.22 -2.12
C TYR A 49 1.99 -3.80 -2.24
N ASN A 50 2.70 -3.49 -3.32
CA ASN A 50 4.08 -3.93 -3.58
C ASN A 50 4.25 -5.45 -3.68
N GLY A 51 3.20 -6.19 -4.02
CA GLY A 51 3.27 -7.63 -4.19
C GLY A 51 2.51 -8.44 -3.16
N SER A 52 1.99 -7.84 -2.09
CA SER A 52 1.33 -8.58 -1.02
C SER A 52 -0.11 -8.98 -1.34
N ASN A 53 -0.70 -8.48 -2.42
CA ASN A 53 -2.05 -8.84 -2.83
C ASN A 53 -2.20 -8.86 -4.35
N GLY A 54 -2.70 -9.99 -4.87
CA GLY A 54 -3.08 -10.14 -6.26
C GLY A 54 -4.60 -10.20 -6.40
N VAL A 55 -5.13 -9.53 -7.42
CA VAL A 55 -6.58 -9.48 -7.69
C VAL A 55 -6.90 -9.53 -9.18
N PHE A 56 -8.14 -9.86 -9.51
CA PHE A 56 -8.76 -9.56 -10.79
C PHE A 56 -9.74 -8.42 -10.64
N PHE A 57 -9.49 -7.33 -11.37
CA PHE A 57 -10.52 -6.34 -11.62
C PHE A 57 -11.46 -6.87 -12.72
N PRO A 58 -12.78 -6.72 -12.54
CA PRO A 58 -13.75 -7.19 -13.51
C PRO A 58 -13.65 -6.39 -14.82
N PRO A 59 -14.17 -6.91 -15.94
CA PRO A 59 -14.31 -6.15 -17.18
C PRO A 59 -15.06 -4.84 -16.96
N THR A 60 -14.72 -3.82 -17.74
CA THR A 60 -15.41 -2.53 -17.63
C THR A 60 -16.89 -2.68 -18.02
N GLY A 61 -17.78 -2.22 -17.15
CA GLY A 61 -19.24 -2.37 -17.32
C GLY A 61 -19.82 -3.64 -16.70
N SER A 62 -18.98 -4.52 -16.13
CA SER A 62 -19.44 -5.65 -15.32
C SER A 62 -19.87 -5.19 -13.91
N GLU A 63 -20.85 -5.88 -13.34
CA GLU A 63 -21.28 -5.73 -11.94
C GLU A 63 -20.55 -6.70 -10.98
N GLU A 64 -19.65 -7.53 -11.52
CA GLU A 64 -18.86 -8.46 -10.71
C GLU A 64 -17.97 -7.72 -9.71
N ALA A 65 -17.79 -8.31 -8.54
CA ALA A 65 -16.85 -7.81 -7.55
C ALA A 65 -15.39 -8.06 -7.98
N ILE A 66 -14.47 -7.28 -7.43
CA ILE A 66 -13.03 -7.57 -7.53
C ILE A 66 -12.78 -8.92 -6.85
N ALA A 67 -12.16 -9.86 -7.57
CA ALA A 67 -11.85 -11.18 -7.06
C ALA A 67 -10.41 -11.23 -6.54
N ASP A 68 -10.21 -11.71 -5.32
CA ASP A 68 -8.87 -11.95 -4.78
C ASP A 68 -8.24 -13.20 -5.38
N LEU A 69 -6.96 -13.10 -5.77
CA LEU A 69 -6.16 -14.22 -6.29
C LEU A 69 -5.25 -14.80 -5.21
N PHE A 70 -4.55 -13.91 -4.51
CA PHE A 70 -3.69 -14.28 -3.41
C PHE A 70 -3.52 -13.11 -2.45
N THR A 71 -3.08 -13.44 -1.24
CA THR A 71 -2.71 -12.50 -0.20
C THR A 71 -1.49 -13.06 0.52
N ASP A 72 -0.43 -12.27 0.61
CA ASP A 72 0.83 -12.59 1.24
C ASP A 72 1.22 -11.42 2.16
N PRO A 73 0.64 -11.34 3.37
CA PRO A 73 0.77 -10.19 4.24
C PRO A 73 2.15 -10.14 4.89
N VAL A 74 2.53 -8.96 5.41
CA VAL A 74 3.78 -8.76 6.14
C VAL A 74 3.80 -9.69 7.38
N PRO A 75 4.78 -10.60 7.49
CA PRO A 75 4.86 -11.55 8.59
C PRO A 75 4.99 -10.87 9.96
N ASN A 76 4.47 -11.50 11.02
CA ASN A 76 4.49 -10.96 12.39
C ASN A 76 5.88 -10.50 12.86
N ASN A 77 6.93 -11.26 12.56
CA ASN A 77 8.29 -10.90 12.93
C ASN A 77 8.74 -9.58 12.25
N CYS A 78 8.34 -9.34 11.00
CA CYS A 78 8.62 -8.09 10.31
C CYS A 78 7.78 -6.94 10.87
N VAL A 79 6.51 -7.21 11.20
CA VAL A 79 5.65 -6.24 11.90
C VAL A 79 6.28 -5.79 13.21
N ASP A 80 6.75 -6.73 14.03
CA ASP A 80 7.35 -6.42 15.33
C ASP A 80 8.63 -5.58 15.17
N LEU A 81 9.45 -5.86 14.15
CA LEU A 81 10.63 -5.06 13.81
C LEU A 81 10.27 -3.62 13.45
N VAL A 82 9.29 -3.42 12.57
CA VAL A 82 8.85 -2.08 12.11
C VAL A 82 8.21 -1.29 13.25
N LEU A 83 7.33 -1.90 14.03
CA LEU A 83 6.69 -1.26 15.17
C LEU A 83 7.72 -0.88 16.24
N LYS A 84 8.70 -1.74 16.51
CA LYS A 84 9.79 -1.44 17.43
C LYS A 84 10.63 -0.27 16.93
N LEU A 85 11.06 -0.30 15.68
CA LEU A 85 11.86 0.76 15.08
C LEU A 85 11.15 2.11 15.18
N ALA A 86 9.88 2.17 14.77
CA ALA A 86 9.10 3.40 14.86
C ALA A 86 8.98 3.91 16.31
N LYS A 87 8.75 3.01 17.27
CA LYS A 87 8.69 3.35 18.69
C LYS A 87 10.01 3.92 19.22
N ASP A 88 11.14 3.31 18.87
CA ASP A 88 12.47 3.74 19.32
C ASP A 88 12.80 5.17 18.85
N PHE A 89 12.30 5.57 17.68
CA PHE A 89 12.53 6.89 17.07
C PHE A 89 11.40 7.90 17.29
N GLY A 90 10.29 7.50 17.94
CA GLY A 90 9.12 8.37 18.12
C GLY A 90 8.40 8.69 16.80
N TRP A 91 8.32 7.71 15.91
CA TRP A 91 7.61 7.78 14.63
C TRP A 91 6.28 7.02 14.71
N VAL A 92 5.38 7.28 13.75
CA VAL A 92 4.07 6.60 13.67
C VAL A 92 4.02 5.62 12.51
N VAL A 93 3.36 4.48 12.72
CA VAL A 93 3.15 3.47 11.68
C VAL A 93 1.74 3.56 11.11
N GLN A 94 1.60 3.49 9.80
CA GLN A 94 0.32 3.18 9.15
C GLN A 94 0.28 1.67 8.88
N TYR A 95 -0.73 1.00 9.43
CA TYR A 95 -0.92 -0.45 9.41
C TYR A 95 -2.09 -0.80 8.50
N TYR A 96 -1.81 -1.35 7.31
CA TYR A 96 -2.81 -1.53 6.26
C TYR A 96 -3.47 -2.92 6.34
N ILE A 97 -4.73 -3.00 6.75
CA ILE A 97 -5.50 -4.26 6.75
C ILE A 97 -6.60 -4.13 5.71
N GLY A 98 -6.47 -4.87 4.60
CA GLY A 98 -7.37 -4.68 3.47
C GLY A 98 -7.31 -3.23 2.97
N GLU A 99 -8.42 -2.53 3.06
CA GLU A 99 -8.59 -1.15 2.57
C GLU A 99 -8.52 -0.11 3.68
N GLU A 100 -8.39 -0.57 4.92
CA GLU A 100 -8.33 0.27 6.11
C GLU A 100 -6.88 0.49 6.53
N ILE A 101 -6.63 1.67 7.08
CA ILE A 101 -5.31 2.09 7.52
C ILE A 101 -5.40 2.49 8.98
N TYR A 102 -4.69 1.77 9.85
CA TYR A 102 -4.71 2.01 11.29
C TYR A 102 -3.43 2.75 11.72
N ALA A 103 -3.56 3.73 12.61
CA ALA A 103 -2.42 4.46 13.17
C ALA A 103 -2.60 4.70 14.68
N ALA A 104 -1.59 4.33 15.47
CA ALA A 104 -1.53 4.63 16.90
C ALA A 104 -0.76 5.93 17.13
N CYS A 105 -1.46 7.05 17.04
CA CYS A 105 -0.87 8.37 17.24
C CYS A 105 -0.79 8.73 18.72
N GLU A 106 0.42 8.98 19.23
CA GLU A 106 0.65 9.34 20.64
C GLU A 106 1.00 10.83 20.81
N THR A 107 1.45 11.49 19.75
CA THR A 107 1.90 12.89 19.77
C THR A 107 1.25 13.71 18.66
N GLU A 108 1.23 15.04 18.80
CA GLU A 108 0.71 15.94 17.75
C GLU A 108 1.48 15.78 16.43
N LEU A 109 2.78 15.47 16.51
CA LEU A 109 3.61 15.21 15.33
C LEU A 109 3.15 13.95 14.58
N HIS A 110 2.72 12.89 15.28
CA HIS A 110 2.14 11.70 14.65
C HIS A 110 0.88 12.06 13.87
N PHE A 111 -0.01 12.87 14.47
CA PHE A 111 -1.22 13.34 13.82
C PHE A 111 -0.92 14.25 12.62
N GLU A 112 0.08 15.13 12.72
CA GLU A 112 0.53 15.96 11.62
C GLU A 112 1.02 15.14 10.42
N HIS A 113 1.86 14.14 10.67
CA HIS A 113 2.33 13.24 9.62
C HIS A 113 1.18 12.47 8.96
N CYS A 114 0.22 11.96 9.74
CA CYS A 114 -0.96 11.31 9.20
C CYS A 114 -1.81 12.26 8.33
N ARG A 115 -2.04 13.50 8.78
CA ARG A 115 -2.76 14.53 8.00
C ARG A 115 -2.02 14.89 6.72
N ARG A 116 -0.69 15.05 6.78
CA ARG A 116 0.14 15.32 5.60
C ARG A 116 0.03 14.17 4.60
N TYR A 117 0.02 12.92 5.07
CA TYR A 117 -0.11 11.75 4.22
C TYR A 117 -1.51 11.65 3.60
N ALA A 118 -2.55 11.92 4.38
CA ALA A 118 -3.92 11.98 3.90
C ALA A 118 -4.10 13.05 2.82
N ASN A 119 -3.49 14.23 2.98
CA ASN A 119 -3.53 15.29 1.97
C ASN A 119 -2.79 14.90 0.67
N LEU A 120 -1.70 14.14 0.79
CA LEU A 120 -0.92 13.68 -0.37
C LEU A 120 -1.64 12.57 -1.15
N THR A 121 -2.32 11.66 -0.46
CA THR A 121 -2.81 10.40 -1.04
C THR A 121 -4.33 10.27 -1.08
N SER A 122 -5.05 11.18 -0.41
CA SER A 122 -6.48 11.09 -0.08
C SER A 122 -6.85 9.89 0.81
N ALA A 123 -5.87 9.15 1.34
CA ALA A 123 -6.11 8.02 2.21
C ALA A 123 -6.49 8.48 3.62
N LYS A 124 -7.45 7.80 4.26
CA LYS A 124 -7.93 8.12 5.61
C LYS A 124 -7.43 7.09 6.60
N GLN A 125 -6.90 7.56 7.73
CA GLN A 125 -6.49 6.71 8.84
C GLN A 125 -7.61 6.56 9.86
N ILE A 126 -7.70 5.37 10.43
CA ILE A 126 -8.44 5.04 11.64
C ILE A 126 -7.46 5.15 12.80
N PHE A 127 -7.69 6.12 13.69
CA PHE A 127 -6.83 6.30 14.85
C PHE A 127 -7.22 5.32 15.95
N VAL A 128 -6.22 4.58 16.44
CA VAL A 128 -6.37 3.57 17.50
C VAL A 128 -5.48 3.93 18.69
N ALA A 129 -5.82 3.41 19.87
CA ALA A 129 -5.01 3.63 21.07
C ALA A 129 -3.65 2.91 20.97
N ASP A 130 -3.65 1.70 20.42
CA ASP A 130 -2.47 0.90 20.13
C ASP A 130 -2.75 -0.02 18.92
N TYR A 131 -1.72 -0.72 18.44
CA TYR A 131 -1.87 -1.68 17.34
C TYR A 131 -2.45 -3.04 17.76
N ALA A 132 -2.81 -3.27 19.02
CA ALA A 132 -3.37 -4.56 19.45
C ALA A 132 -4.73 -4.82 18.79
N ASP A 133 -5.59 -3.80 18.71
CA ASP A 133 -6.88 -3.92 18.00
C ASP A 133 -6.65 -4.24 16.52
N ALA A 134 -5.77 -3.49 15.84
CA ALA A 134 -5.44 -3.74 14.43
C ALA A 134 -4.90 -5.17 14.23
N ARG A 135 -3.93 -5.61 15.03
CA ARG A 135 -3.36 -6.97 14.94
C ARG A 135 -4.37 -8.07 15.20
N SER A 136 -5.40 -7.82 16.02
CA SER A 136 -6.48 -8.79 16.25
C SER A 136 -7.35 -9.01 15.01
N ARG A 137 -7.37 -8.05 14.08
CA ARG A 137 -8.13 -8.10 12.82
C ARG A 137 -7.36 -8.80 11.70
N GLY A 138 -6.03 -8.84 11.77
CA GLY A 138 -5.19 -9.53 10.81
C GLY A 138 -3.78 -8.96 10.67
N LEU A 139 -3.00 -9.56 9.78
CA LEU A 139 -1.69 -9.07 9.37
C LEU A 139 -1.81 -7.98 8.30
N PRO A 140 -0.85 -7.04 8.22
CA PRO A 140 -0.96 -5.95 7.30
C PRO A 140 -0.50 -6.38 5.90
N TYR A 141 -1.13 -5.84 4.86
CA TYR A 141 -0.64 -5.94 3.49
C TYR A 141 0.60 -5.07 3.26
N LYS A 142 0.78 -4.05 4.10
CA LYS A 142 1.82 -3.05 3.97
C LYS A 142 1.97 -2.31 5.28
N LEU A 143 3.18 -1.92 5.62
CA LEU A 143 3.46 -0.98 6.71
C LEU A 143 4.12 0.28 6.14
N LEU A 144 3.74 1.44 6.66
CA LEU A 144 4.49 2.68 6.41
C LEU A 144 4.93 3.26 7.74
N ILE A 145 6.20 3.60 7.88
CA ILE A 145 6.64 4.51 8.94
C ILE A 145 6.53 5.93 8.38
N LEU A 146 5.88 6.82 9.13
CA LEU A 146 5.89 8.26 8.89
C LEU A 146 6.83 8.93 9.89
N GLY A 147 7.83 9.64 9.38
CA GLY A 147 8.84 10.34 10.16
C GLY A 147 9.30 11.61 9.45
N PRO A 148 10.35 12.29 9.95
CA PRO A 148 10.79 13.56 9.39
C PRO A 148 11.43 13.40 8.00
N ASP A 149 12.20 12.33 7.79
CA ASP A 149 12.99 12.08 6.59
C ASP A 149 12.95 10.58 6.20
N PRO A 150 12.56 10.23 4.96
CA PRO A 150 12.59 8.84 4.49
C PRO A 150 13.99 8.24 4.48
N ASP A 151 15.03 9.03 4.24
CA ASP A 151 16.40 8.51 4.18
C ASP A 151 16.90 8.09 5.57
N GLU A 152 16.49 8.81 6.62
CA GLU A 152 16.74 8.43 8.02
C GLU A 152 16.01 7.13 8.39
N ILE A 153 14.75 6.98 7.98
CA ILE A 153 13.96 5.77 8.24
C ILE A 153 14.60 4.55 7.57
N VAL A 154 14.99 4.68 6.29
CA VAL A 154 15.64 3.61 5.54
C VAL A 154 16.97 3.24 6.17
N ALA A 155 17.82 4.20 6.49
CA ALA A 155 19.11 3.95 7.11
C ALA A 155 18.99 3.27 8.48
N ALA A 156 17.99 3.66 9.28
CA ALA A 156 17.73 3.03 10.57
C ALA A 156 17.25 1.58 10.40
N ALA A 157 16.36 1.32 9.43
CA ALA A 157 15.89 -0.02 9.12
C ALA A 157 17.01 -0.93 8.57
N GLU A 158 17.84 -0.45 7.66
CA GLU A 158 18.98 -1.22 7.11
C GLU A 158 20.03 -1.57 8.17
N ARG A 159 20.19 -0.70 9.18
CA ARG A 159 21.07 -0.96 10.32
C ARG A 159 20.50 -2.00 11.28
N ASP A 160 19.21 -1.93 11.57
CA ASP A 160 18.59 -2.67 12.68
C ASP A 160 17.91 -3.98 12.25
N PHE A 161 17.60 -4.14 10.96
CA PHE A 161 16.91 -5.33 10.43
C PHE A 161 17.88 -6.35 9.83
N PRO A 162 17.61 -7.66 9.98
CA PRO A 162 18.37 -8.68 9.29
C PRO A 162 18.33 -8.48 7.76
N PRO A 163 19.45 -8.64 7.04
CA PRO A 163 19.47 -8.51 5.58
C PRO A 163 18.46 -9.42 4.90
N GLY A 164 17.71 -8.86 3.94
CA GLY A 164 16.74 -9.61 3.13
C GLY A 164 15.43 -9.97 3.84
N VAL A 165 15.21 -9.53 5.08
CA VAL A 165 13.98 -9.84 5.83
C VAL A 165 12.75 -9.08 5.29
N MET A 166 12.97 -7.92 4.68
CA MET A 166 11.91 -7.08 4.11
C MET A 166 12.43 -6.22 2.98
N HIS A 167 11.53 -5.85 2.07
CA HIS A 167 11.81 -4.92 1.00
C HIS A 167 11.46 -3.51 1.46
N ILE A 168 12.47 -2.64 1.58
CA ILE A 168 12.29 -1.27 2.06
C ILE A 168 12.15 -0.36 0.85
N ILE A 169 11.07 0.42 0.80
CA ILE A 169 10.84 1.40 -0.28
C ILE A 169 10.88 2.79 0.32
N ARG A 170 11.84 3.59 -0.16
CA ARG A 170 11.91 5.00 0.13
C ARG A 170 10.67 5.71 -0.45
N GLY A 171 9.85 6.29 0.42
CA GLY A 171 8.72 7.11 0.00
C GLY A 171 9.14 8.53 -0.35
N ASP A 172 8.23 9.27 -0.97
CA ASP A 172 8.43 10.68 -1.27
C ASP A 172 8.17 11.54 -0.02
N GLY A 173 9.22 12.15 0.50
CA GLY A 173 9.14 13.25 1.44
C GLY A 173 9.31 12.88 2.91
N PHE A 174 8.46 12.05 3.51
CA PHE A 174 8.42 11.88 4.98
C PHE A 174 7.97 10.48 5.42
N PHE A 175 8.13 9.46 4.57
CA PHE A 175 7.74 8.09 4.90
C PHE A 175 8.58 7.04 4.17
N ALA A 176 8.69 5.86 4.74
CA ALA A 176 9.20 4.66 4.06
C ALA A 176 8.18 3.51 4.18
N GLU A 177 8.19 2.62 3.19
CA GLU A 177 7.27 1.48 3.09
C GLU A 177 8.01 0.17 3.35
N PHE A 178 7.31 -0.78 3.97
CA PHE A 178 7.77 -2.10 4.35
C PHE A 178 6.71 -3.17 4.04
#